data_AF-A0A962A283-F1
#
_entry.id   AF-A0A962A283-F1
#
_cell.length_a   1.000
_cell.length_b   1.000
_cell.length_c   1.000
_cell.angle_alpha   90.00
_cell.angle_beta   90.00
_cell.angle_gamma   90.00
#
_symmetry.space_group_name_H-M   'P 1'
#
loop_
_entity.id
_entity.type
_entity.pdbx_description
1 polymer ?
#
loop_
_entity_poly.entity_id
_entity_poly.type
_entity_poly.pdbx_seq_one_letter_code
_entity_poly.pdbx_strand_id
1 'polypeptide(L)'
;MMTKEEVLWRAARRGDCYAIRRLVLDGVDVDARDPQGRTAINIATQYGQAEAHKTLLAAREMRYLASIGDLPEGKFYSRFNAGKKASGA
;
A
#
# COMPACT_ATOMS: atom_id res chain seq x y z
N MET A 1 -17.00 0.94 13.41
CA MET A 1 -16.63 0.28 12.13
C MET A 1 -15.19 0.67 11.84
N MET A 2 -14.34 -0.27 11.41
CA MET A 2 -12.91 -0.01 11.24
C MET A 2 -12.63 0.64 9.87
N THR A 3 -11.80 1.69 9.79
CA THR A 3 -11.50 2.38 8.52
C THR A 3 -10.43 1.65 7.70
N LYS A 4 -10.34 1.92 6.39
CA LYS A 4 -9.30 1.33 5.53
C LYS A 4 -7.90 1.74 6.00
N GLU A 5 -7.74 2.96 6.49
CA GLU A 5 -6.50 3.53 7.03
C GLU A 5 -6.10 2.80 8.31
N GLU A 6 -7.05 2.53 9.21
CA GLU A 6 -6.80 1.72 10.40
C GLU A 6 -6.31 0.31 10.04
N VAL A 7 -6.90 -0.29 8.99
CA VAL A 7 -6.46 -1.62 8.50
C VAL A 7 -5.06 -1.53 7.91
N LEU A 8 -4.73 -0.44 7.21
CA LEU A 8 -3.39 -0.20 6.66
C LEU A 8 -2.34 -0.06 7.76
N TRP A 9 -2.61 0.69 8.82
CA TRP A 9 -1.70 0.83 9.96
C TRP A 9 -1.43 -0.52 10.64
N ARG A 10 -2.47 -1.35 10.83
CA ARG A 10 -2.31 -2.70 11.39
C ARG A 10 -1.54 -3.63 10.45
N ALA A 11 -1.76 -3.55 9.14
CA ALA A 11 -1.01 -4.32 8.15
C ALA A 11 0.48 -3.93 8.16
N ALA A 12 0.79 -2.63 8.22
CA ALA A 12 2.14 -2.11 8.33
C ALA A 12 2.85 -2.60 9.61
N ARG A 13 2.16 -2.56 10.74
CA ARG A 13 2.68 -3.07 12.03
C ARG A 13 3.04 -4.56 11.98
N ARG A 14 2.25 -5.37 11.27
CA ARG A 14 2.44 -6.82 11.14
C ARG A 14 3.41 -7.22 10.02
N GLY A 15 3.82 -6.29 9.17
CA GLY A 15 4.60 -6.62 7.96
C GLY A 15 3.75 -7.29 6.86
N ASP A 16 2.42 -7.13 6.88
CA ASP A 16 1.52 -7.78 5.93
C ASP A 16 1.51 -7.05 4.58
N CYS A 17 2.54 -7.31 3.77
CA CYS A 17 2.69 -6.69 2.46
C CYS A 17 1.54 -7.03 1.51
N TYR A 18 0.88 -8.18 1.66
CA TYR A 18 -0.26 -8.54 0.81
C TYR A 18 -1.46 -7.63 1.09
N ALA A 19 -1.82 -7.46 2.37
CA ALA A 19 -2.88 -6.56 2.77
C ALA A 19 -2.58 -5.11 2.36
N ILE A 20 -1.33 -4.65 2.55
CA ILE A 20 -0.91 -3.30 2.12
C ILE A 20 -1.17 -3.11 0.62
N ARG A 21 -0.72 -4.05 -0.24
CA ARG A 21 -0.93 -3.96 -1.69
C ARG A 21 -2.41 -3.91 -2.06
N ARG A 22 -3.24 -4.75 -1.43
CA ARG A 22 -4.70 -4.76 -1.68
C ARG A 22 -5.33 -3.42 -1.30
N LEU A 23 -5.01 -2.87 -0.13
CA LEU A 23 -5.55 -1.59 0.33
C LEU A 23 -5.12 -0.42 -0.57
N VAL A 24 -3.87 -0.43 -1.06
CA VAL A 24 -3.37 0.56 -2.02
C VAL A 24 -4.17 0.51 -3.33
N LEU A 25 -4.42 -0.69 -3.87
CA LEU A 25 -5.25 -0.86 -5.06
C LEU A 25 -6.71 -0.42 -4.84
N ASP A 26 -7.21 -0.56 -3.61
CA ASP A 26 -8.56 -0.12 -3.22
C ASP A 26 -8.63 1.39 -2.90
N GLY A 27 -7.56 2.14 -3.19
CA GLY A 27 -7.51 3.60 -3.11
C GLY A 27 -7.36 4.18 -1.71
N VAL A 28 -6.89 3.40 -0.73
CA VAL A 28 -6.65 3.92 0.64
C VAL A 28 -5.66 5.08 0.61
N ASP A 29 -5.82 6.06 1.50
CA ASP A 29 -4.77 7.05 1.71
C ASP A 29 -3.59 6.44 2.50
N VAL A 30 -2.44 6.22 1.85
CA VAL A 30 -1.23 5.67 2.48
C VAL A 30 -0.49 6.67 3.36
N ASP A 31 -0.79 7.96 3.22
CA ASP A 31 -0.21 9.04 4.00
C ASP A 31 -1.11 9.43 5.19
N ALA A 32 -2.26 8.76 5.34
CA ALA A 32 -3.15 8.93 6.48
C ALA A 32 -2.42 8.64 7.79
N ARG A 33 -2.63 9.54 8.76
CA ARG A 33 -2.01 9.48 10.07
C ARG A 33 -2.91 8.80 11.08
N ASP A 34 -2.31 7.91 11.87
CA ASP A 34 -2.95 7.32 13.03
C ASP A 34 -3.18 8.37 14.15
N PRO A 35 -3.91 8.03 15.23
CA PRO A 35 -4.13 8.95 16.35
C PRO A 35 -2.85 9.42 17.06
N GLN A 36 -1.70 8.78 16.80
CA GLN A 36 -0.39 9.18 17.30
C GLN A 36 0.40 10.02 16.29
N GLY A 37 -0.22 10.41 15.16
CA GLY A 37 0.41 11.21 14.11
C GLY A 37 1.34 10.43 13.19
N ARG A 38 1.36 9.09 13.26
CA ARG A 38 2.24 8.23 12.46
C ARG A 38 1.54 7.80 11.18
N THR A 39 2.26 7.80 10.06
CA THR A 39 1.79 7.14 8.84
C THR A 39 2.04 5.63 8.89
N ALA A 40 1.45 4.87 7.97
CA ALA A 40 1.73 3.45 7.84
C ALA A 40 3.25 3.16 7.67
N ILE A 41 3.99 4.01 6.94
CA ILE A 41 5.43 3.79 6.74
C ILE A 41 6.23 4.05 8.02
N ASN A 42 5.84 5.04 8.85
CA ASN A 42 6.44 5.24 10.17
C ASN A 42 6.24 4.01 11.07
N ILE A 43 5.04 3.41 11.03
CA ILE A 43 4.72 2.21 11.80
C ILE A 43 5.55 1.02 11.32
N ALA A 44 5.64 0.77 10.00
CA ALA A 44 6.47 -0.31 9.47
C ALA A 44 7.94 -0.17 9.91
N THR A 45 8.50 1.04 9.85
CA THR A 45 9.87 1.32 10.31
C THR A 45 10.04 1.05 11.81
N GLN A 46 9.12 1.54 12.64
CA GLN A 46 9.19 1.37 14.10
C GLN A 46 9.17 -0.11 14.52
N TYR A 47 8.48 -0.96 13.78
CA TYR A 47 8.35 -2.40 14.06
C TYR A 47 9.36 -3.27 13.29
N GLY A 48 10.35 -2.66 12.61
CA GLY A 48 11.38 -3.41 11.87
C GLY A 48 10.87 -4.13 10.61
N GLN A 49 9.73 -3.73 10.07
CA GLN A 49 9.07 -4.39 8.94
C GLN A 49 9.64 -3.86 7.61
N ALA A 50 10.87 -4.27 7.27
CA ALA A 50 11.60 -3.75 6.12
C ALA A 50 10.85 -3.93 4.78
N GLU A 51 10.22 -5.08 4.55
CA GLU A 51 9.49 -5.33 3.29
C GLU A 51 8.18 -4.54 3.21
N ALA A 52 7.50 -4.32 4.34
CA ALA A 52 6.32 -3.46 4.38
C ALA A 52 6.71 -1.98 4.16
N HIS A 53 7.83 -1.54 4.71
CA HIS A 53 8.39 -0.21 4.45
C HIS A 53 8.62 0.01 2.95
N LYS A 54 9.34 -0.91 2.29
CA LYS A 54 9.58 -0.85 0.84
C LYS A 54 8.26 -0.83 0.04
N THR A 55 7.29 -1.67 0.44
CA THR A 55 5.98 -1.75 -0.21
C THR A 55 5.22 -0.42 -0.10
N LEU A 56 5.23 0.21 1.07
CA LEU A 56 4.58 1.50 1.31
C LEU A 56 5.27 2.66 0.57
N LEU A 57 6.60 2.63 0.49
CA LEU A 57 7.36 3.61 -0.30
C LEU A 57 7.02 3.52 -1.79
N ALA A 58 6.99 2.30 -2.34
CA ALA A 58 6.58 2.07 -3.72
C ALA A 58 5.14 2.53 -3.98
N ALA A 59 4.24 2.35 -3.00
CA ALA A 59 2.87 2.82 -3.09
C ALA A 59 2.78 4.36 -3.12
N ARG A 60 3.56 5.08 -2.30
CA ARG A 60 3.64 6.55 -2.36
C ARG A 60 4.14 7.03 -3.72
N GLU A 61 5.22 6.43 -4.21
CA GLU A 61 5.81 6.80 -5.50
C GLU A 61 4.81 6.61 -6.65
N MET A 62 4.12 5.47 -6.67
CA MET A 62 3.07 5.20 -7.66
C MET A 62 1.99 6.28 -7.67
N ARG A 63 1.60 6.81 -6.50
CA ARG A 63 0.62 7.90 -6.42
C ARG A 63 1.17 9.23 -6.90
N TYR A 64 2.42 9.54 -6.58
CA TYR A 64 3.07 10.73 -7.09
C TYR A 64 3.13 10.71 -8.62
N LEU A 65 3.59 9.60 -9.20
CA LEU A 65 3.63 9.39 -10.65
C LEU A 65 2.23 9.45 -11.29
N ALA A 66 1.21 8.86 -10.64
CA ALA A 66 -0.19 9.00 -11.07
C ALA A 66 -0.66 10.46 -11.10
N SER A 67 -0.26 11.27 -10.12
CA SER A 67 -0.70 12.66 -10.02
C SER A 67 -0.13 13.57 -11.11
N ILE A 68 1.05 13.24 -11.64
CA ILE A 68 1.72 14.01 -12.70
C ILE A 68 1.51 13.42 -14.11
N GLY A 69 0.70 12.36 -14.23
CA GLY A 69 0.44 11.68 -15.51
C GLY A 69 1.59 10.82 -16.04
N ASP A 70 2.64 10.62 -15.25
CA ASP A 70 3.85 9.86 -15.62
C ASP A 70 3.83 8.46 -15.01
N LEU A 71 2.70 7.76 -15.17
CA LEU A 71 2.62 6.36 -14.77
C LEU A 71 3.47 5.53 -15.73
N PRO A 72 4.42 4.70 -15.25
CA PRO A 72 5.16 3.79 -16.12
C PRO A 72 4.17 2.82 -16.77
N GLU A 73 3.88 3.07 -18.05
CA GLU A 73 2.81 2.46 -18.81
C GLU A 73 2.83 0.92 -18.71
N GLY A 74 1.68 0.32 -18.38
CA GLY A 74 1.32 -1.09 -18.60
C GLY A 74 2.01 -2.17 -17.75
N LYS A 75 3.32 -2.05 -17.45
CA LYS A 75 4.09 -3.13 -16.80
C LYS A 75 4.02 -3.12 -15.27
N PHE A 76 3.79 -1.96 -14.66
CA PHE A 76 3.70 -1.84 -13.19
C PHE A 76 2.36 -2.38 -12.66
N TYR A 77 1.25 -2.01 -13.30
CA TYR A 77 -0.09 -2.49 -12.95
C TYR A 77 -0.27 -4.00 -13.17
N SER A 78 0.35 -4.57 -14.21
CA SER A 78 0.26 -6.01 -14.47
C SER A 78 0.93 -6.84 -13.38
N ARG A 79 2.03 -6.38 -12.75
CA ARG A 79 2.67 -7.10 -11.63
C ARG A 79 1.85 -7.04 -10.33
N PHE A 80 1.13 -5.95 -10.09
CA PHE A 80 0.25 -5.82 -8.92
C PHE A 80 -1.12 -6.50 -9.10
N ASN A 81 -1.62 -6.59 -10.33
CA ASN A 81 -2.93 -7.19 -10.65
C ASN A 81 -2.84 -8.63 -11.23
N ALA A 82 -1.63 -9.18 -11.40
CA ALA A 82 -1.38 -10.56 -11.87
C ALA A 82 -2.00 -11.65 -10.97
N GLY A 83 -2.52 -11.31 -9.80
CA GLY A 83 -3.26 -12.23 -8.93
C GLY A 83 -4.76 -12.39 -9.27
N LYS A 84 -5.30 -11.72 -10.29
CA LYS A 84 -6.72 -11.81 -10.70
C LYS A 84 -6.96 -12.41 -12.09
N LYS A 85 -6.13 -13.39 -12.52
CA LYS A 85 -6.52 -14.31 -13.61
C LYS A 85 -6.28 -15.76 -13.21
N ALA A 86 -7.17 -16.27 -12.37
CA ALA A 86 -7.49 -17.70 -12.27
C ALA A 86 -8.83 -17.88 -11.53
N SER A 87 -9.94 -17.66 -12.23
CA SER A 87 -11.18 -18.46 -12.13
C SER A 87 -12.34 -17.73 -12.81
N GLY A 88 -13.01 -18.46 -13.70
CA GLY A 88 -14.42 -18.23 -13.99
C GLY A 88 -14.74 -17.78 -15.41
N ALA A 89 -15.14 -18.77 -16.22
CA ALA A 89 -15.87 -18.72 -17.49
C ALA A 89 -15.05 -18.43 -18.77
#